data_AF-A0A7Z9MHG2-F1
#
_entry.id   AF-A0A7Z9MHG2-F1
#
_cell.length_a   1.000
_cell.length_b   1.000
_cell.length_c   1.000
_cell.angle_alpha   90.00
_cell.angle_beta   90.00
_cell.angle_gamma   90.00
#
_symmetry.space_group_name_H-M   'P 1'
#
loop_
_entity.id
_entity.type
_entity.pdbx_description
1 polymer ?
#
loop_
_entity_poly.entity_id
_entity_poly.type
_entity_poly.pdbx_seq_one_letter_code
_entity_poly.pdbx_strand_id
1 'polypeptide(L)'
;RLLLSLKLFHDHFALRTVGRKLFGSRNDRLVKRYLKLVEQVSSREAETRVLTDAELYAKTAEFRKRVVDGESATDLIPEVFAIAREAMDRAVGIRNIFNPLHEFDASQLDDTTRKLYDETKAIIDATEDRNPDRELLGCVEPTPAWQFVDIPNELYEAVRALYPKSKPPFRARPFDVQLVGAVVLYEGRIAEMKTGEGKTIVAPLSCYLAAIENKQVHVVTVNDYLVQRDRDWTFPFFRMLGMTVGAIHPQHMQHPQLKQMAYHCDVVYGTTAEFGFDYLRDNMKMSPQEQVQKQRNIAIVDEVDSTLIDEARTPLIISGLAHDDQPRYELADKLARYLLDKQKPWEKLDQEVQSCLVMISGLEGDIRNAMDKDTVPAMKERMALAKAKLPQLENNRNQF
;
A
#
# COMPACT_ATOMS: atom_id res chain seq x y z
N ARG A 1 -32.16 7.58 -12.95
CA ARG A 1 -31.64 8.95 -12.69
C ARG A 1 -30.41 8.91 -11.76
N LEU A 2 -29.51 7.92 -11.93
CA LEU A 2 -28.48 7.56 -10.94
C LEU A 2 -27.10 7.24 -11.57
N LEU A 3 -26.80 7.82 -12.74
CA LEU A 3 -25.58 7.50 -13.52
C LEU A 3 -24.72 8.72 -13.89
N LEU A 4 -24.83 9.82 -13.15
CA LEU A 4 -24.07 11.06 -13.40
C LEU A 4 -23.45 11.61 -12.12
N SER A 5 -22.40 10.95 -11.62
CA SER A 5 -21.45 11.57 -10.69
C SER A 5 -20.10 10.84 -10.64
N LEU A 6 -19.56 10.45 -11.79
CA LEU A 6 -18.13 10.14 -11.92
C LEU A 6 -17.44 11.41 -12.46
N LYS A 7 -17.09 12.33 -11.55
CA LYS A 7 -16.29 13.53 -11.87
C LYS A 7 -14.82 13.23 -11.58
N LEU A 8 -14.19 12.47 -12.48
CA LEU A 8 -12.72 12.39 -12.51
C LEU A 8 -12.14 13.77 -12.87
N PHE A 9 -11.33 14.32 -11.97
CA PHE A 9 -10.67 15.63 -12.05
C PHE A 9 -9.71 15.75 -13.23
N HIS A 10 -9.85 16.82 -14.03
CA HIS A 10 -8.74 17.53 -14.66
C HIS A 10 -9.17 18.95 -15.10
N ASP A 11 -8.61 19.91 -14.36
CA ASP A 11 -8.21 21.30 -14.62
C ASP A 11 -8.99 22.27 -15.53
N HIS A 12 -9.14 23.45 -14.94
CA HIS A 12 -9.49 24.75 -15.49
C HIS A 12 -8.56 25.19 -16.63
N PHE A 13 -9.11 25.55 -17.79
CA PHE A 13 -8.84 26.82 -18.48
C PHE A 13 -9.93 27.05 -19.54
N ALA A 14 -10.53 28.24 -19.51
CA ALA A 14 -11.72 28.60 -20.25
C ALA A 14 -11.42 28.88 -21.73
N LEU A 15 -11.85 27.98 -22.65
CA LEU A 15 -12.11 28.24 -24.08
C LEU A 15 -12.57 26.97 -24.84
N ARG A 16 -13.64 26.27 -24.41
CA ARG A 16 -14.16 25.08 -25.16
C ARG A 16 -15.68 24.88 -25.06
N THR A 17 -16.48 25.90 -25.33
CA THR A 17 -17.96 25.78 -25.19
C THR A 17 -18.68 25.25 -26.43
N VAL A 18 -18.01 25.04 -27.58
CA VAL A 18 -18.69 24.59 -28.81
C VAL A 18 -18.53 23.08 -29.10
N GLY A 19 -17.46 22.42 -28.65
CA GLY A 19 -17.23 20.98 -28.92
C GLY A 19 -17.94 19.99 -27.97
N ARG A 20 -18.50 20.46 -26.85
CA ARG A 20 -19.06 19.60 -25.79
C ARG A 20 -20.42 18.99 -26.11
N LYS A 21 -21.22 19.63 -26.98
CA LYS A 21 -22.60 19.21 -27.29
C LYS A 21 -22.71 18.08 -28.32
N LEU A 22 -21.69 17.86 -29.16
CA LEU A 22 -21.77 16.89 -30.27
C LEU A 22 -21.06 15.55 -30.01
N PHE A 23 -20.05 15.49 -29.12
CA PHE A 23 -19.19 14.30 -28.96
C PHE A 23 -19.08 13.74 -27.52
N GLY A 24 -19.77 14.36 -26.55
CA GLY A 24 -19.67 14.02 -25.12
C GLY A 24 -18.28 14.30 -24.53
N SER A 25 -18.19 14.35 -23.21
CA SER A 25 -16.92 14.46 -22.49
C SER A 25 -16.10 13.15 -22.57
N ARG A 26 -14.81 13.21 -22.23
CA ARG A 26 -13.97 12.01 -22.06
C ARG A 26 -14.60 11.04 -21.05
N ASN A 27 -15.17 11.57 -19.97
CA ASN A 27 -15.85 10.77 -18.94
C ASN A 27 -17.11 10.10 -19.49
N ASP A 28 -17.92 10.79 -20.30
CA ASP A 28 -19.12 10.18 -20.89
C ASP A 28 -18.76 8.98 -21.78
N ARG A 29 -17.63 9.06 -22.50
CA ARG A 29 -17.13 7.93 -23.31
C ARG A 29 -16.64 6.77 -22.45
N LEU A 30 -15.95 7.05 -21.35
CA LEU A 30 -15.50 6.01 -20.40
C LEU A 30 -16.70 5.32 -19.73
N VAL A 31 -17.67 6.09 -19.24
CA VAL A 31 -18.89 5.56 -18.63
C VAL A 31 -19.65 4.67 -19.60
N LYS A 32 -19.82 5.09 -20.86
CA LYS A 32 -20.45 4.24 -21.90
C LYS A 32 -19.71 2.92 -22.10
N ARG A 33 -18.38 2.94 -22.10
CA ARG A 33 -17.55 1.73 -22.21
C ARG A 33 -17.80 0.79 -21.03
N TYR A 34 -17.77 1.30 -19.80
CA TYR A 34 -18.00 0.49 -18.61
C TYR A 34 -19.43 -0.06 -18.55
N LEU A 35 -20.44 0.71 -18.96
CA LEU A 35 -21.81 0.21 -19.04
C LEU A 35 -21.96 -0.96 -20.02
N LYS A 36 -21.32 -0.88 -21.18
CA LYS A 36 -21.29 -1.99 -22.14
C LYS A 36 -20.63 -3.23 -21.55
N LEU A 37 -19.54 -3.06 -20.80
CA LEU A 37 -18.87 -4.15 -20.11
C LEU A 37 -19.80 -4.78 -19.05
N VAL A 38 -20.52 -3.98 -18.27
CA VAL A 38 -21.47 -4.48 -17.28
C VAL A 38 -22.65 -5.22 -17.90
N GLU A 39 -23.12 -4.79 -19.08
CA GLU A 39 -24.12 -5.52 -19.85
C GLU A 39 -23.60 -6.91 -20.25
N GLN A 40 -22.34 -7.00 -20.72
CA GLN A 40 -21.70 -8.29 -21.02
C GLN A 40 -21.57 -9.18 -19.78
N VAL A 41 -21.20 -8.62 -18.62
CA VAL A 41 -21.20 -9.36 -17.36
C VAL A 41 -22.59 -9.90 -17.05
N SER A 42 -23.63 -9.07 -17.23
CA SER A 42 -25.00 -9.44 -16.88
C SER A 42 -25.58 -10.49 -17.83
N SER A 43 -25.17 -10.50 -19.11
CA SER A 43 -25.56 -11.57 -20.05
C SER A 43 -25.03 -12.96 -19.67
N ARG A 44 -24.02 -13.03 -18.78
CA ARG A 44 -23.41 -14.27 -18.29
C ARG A 44 -24.01 -14.77 -16.97
N GLU A 45 -25.02 -14.08 -16.43
CA GLU A 45 -25.58 -14.44 -15.13
C GLU A 45 -26.23 -15.84 -15.16
N ALA A 46 -26.94 -16.19 -16.24
CA ALA A 46 -27.60 -17.50 -16.35
C ALA A 46 -26.60 -18.67 -16.40
N GLU A 47 -25.50 -18.53 -17.16
CA GLU A 47 -24.45 -19.56 -17.24
C GLU A 47 -23.65 -19.68 -15.94
N THR A 48 -23.52 -18.59 -15.18
CA THR A 48 -22.74 -18.61 -13.93
C THR A 48 -23.53 -19.18 -12.76
N ARG A 49 -24.85 -18.93 -12.71
CA ARG A 49 -25.72 -19.41 -11.62
C ARG A 49 -25.84 -20.93 -11.54
N VAL A 50 -25.66 -21.63 -12.66
CA VAL A 50 -25.74 -23.09 -12.68
C VAL A 50 -24.46 -23.78 -12.22
N LEU A 51 -23.36 -23.02 -12.04
CA LEU A 51 -22.11 -23.55 -11.53
C LEU A 51 -22.26 -23.94 -10.06
N THR A 52 -21.62 -25.04 -9.68
CA THR A 52 -21.43 -25.47 -8.30
C THR A 52 -20.35 -24.63 -7.61
N ASP A 53 -20.31 -24.66 -6.28
CA ASP A 53 -19.28 -23.97 -5.50
C ASP A 53 -17.86 -24.46 -5.88
N ALA A 54 -17.69 -25.77 -6.14
CA ALA A 54 -16.43 -26.35 -6.61
C ALA A 54 -16.02 -25.84 -8.00
N GLU A 55 -16.98 -25.66 -8.92
CA GLU A 55 -16.71 -25.10 -10.25
C GLU A 55 -16.35 -23.61 -10.17
N LEU A 56 -17.03 -22.83 -9.31
CA LEU A 56 -16.66 -21.44 -9.05
C LEU A 56 -15.25 -21.31 -8.47
N TYR A 57 -14.87 -22.21 -7.56
CA TYR A 57 -13.52 -22.29 -7.01
C TYR A 57 -12.47 -22.56 -8.09
N ALA A 58 -12.77 -23.47 -9.03
CA ALA A 58 -11.85 -23.86 -10.09
C ALA A 58 -11.61 -22.74 -11.13
N LYS A 59 -12.53 -21.78 -11.27
CA LYS A 59 -12.45 -20.71 -12.28
C LYS A 59 -11.19 -19.85 -12.16
N THR A 60 -10.69 -19.63 -10.96
CA THR A 60 -9.46 -18.84 -10.76
C THR A 60 -8.25 -19.48 -11.44
N ALA A 61 -8.08 -20.79 -11.30
CA ALA A 61 -6.99 -21.52 -11.94
C ALA A 61 -7.15 -21.55 -13.47
N GLU A 62 -8.38 -21.66 -13.96
CA GLU A 62 -8.71 -21.58 -15.39
C GLU A 62 -8.32 -20.21 -15.96
N PHE A 63 -8.73 -19.11 -15.32
CA PHE A 63 -8.40 -17.76 -15.77
C PHE A 63 -6.89 -17.49 -15.73
N ARG A 64 -6.21 -17.89 -14.65
CA ARG A 64 -4.74 -17.78 -14.56
C ARG A 64 -4.06 -18.50 -15.72
N LYS A 65 -4.51 -19.70 -16.06
CA LYS A 65 -3.98 -20.46 -17.19
C LYS A 65 -4.20 -19.72 -18.51
N ARG A 66 -5.41 -19.20 -18.76
CA ARG A 66 -5.73 -18.43 -19.98
C ARG A 66 -4.86 -17.18 -20.14
N VAL A 67 -4.60 -16.47 -19.04
CA VAL A 67 -3.68 -15.31 -19.03
C VAL A 67 -2.24 -15.75 -19.35
N VAL A 68 -1.77 -16.85 -18.75
CA VAL A 68 -0.44 -17.42 -19.06
C VAL A 68 -0.33 -17.87 -20.52
N ASP A 69 -1.41 -18.40 -21.09
CA ASP A 69 -1.50 -18.84 -22.49
C ASP A 69 -1.64 -17.65 -23.47
N GLY A 70 -1.68 -16.41 -22.97
CA GLY A 70 -1.59 -15.18 -23.76
C GLY A 70 -2.90 -14.40 -23.93
N GLU A 71 -4.00 -14.84 -23.31
CA GLU A 71 -5.25 -14.07 -23.32
C GLU A 71 -5.14 -12.82 -22.42
N SER A 72 -5.67 -11.69 -22.90
CA SER A 72 -5.65 -10.45 -22.14
C SER A 72 -6.59 -10.51 -20.94
N ALA A 73 -6.09 -10.20 -19.74
CA ALA A 73 -6.92 -10.06 -18.54
C ALA A 73 -8.05 -9.02 -18.72
N THR A 74 -7.87 -8.03 -19.61
CA THR A 74 -8.90 -7.05 -19.94
C THR A 74 -10.06 -7.66 -20.73
N ASP A 75 -9.77 -8.61 -21.62
CA ASP A 75 -10.79 -9.29 -22.42
C ASP A 75 -11.58 -10.30 -21.58
N LEU A 76 -10.97 -10.81 -20.51
CA LEU A 76 -11.58 -11.71 -19.53
C LEU A 76 -12.53 -11.02 -18.56
N ILE A 77 -12.49 -9.68 -18.42
CA ILE A 77 -13.26 -8.96 -17.38
C ILE A 77 -14.74 -9.36 -17.36
N PRO A 78 -15.48 -9.46 -18.49
CA PRO A 78 -16.89 -9.83 -18.44
C PRO A 78 -17.17 -11.18 -17.77
N GLU A 79 -16.31 -12.17 -18.03
CA GLU A 79 -16.45 -13.51 -17.47
C GLU A 79 -15.99 -13.54 -16.01
N VAL A 80 -14.83 -12.98 -15.72
CA VAL A 80 -14.27 -12.88 -14.36
C VAL A 80 -15.24 -12.17 -13.41
N PHE A 81 -15.86 -11.08 -13.85
CA PHE A 81 -16.81 -10.33 -13.02
C PHE A 81 -18.18 -11.00 -12.91
N ALA A 82 -18.57 -11.86 -13.85
CA ALA A 82 -19.76 -12.69 -13.68
C ALA A 82 -19.53 -13.71 -12.55
N ILE A 83 -18.39 -14.41 -12.59
CA ILE A 83 -17.94 -15.32 -11.52
C ILE A 83 -17.85 -14.57 -10.18
N ALA A 84 -17.20 -13.41 -10.15
CA ALA A 84 -17.02 -12.61 -8.93
C ALA A 84 -18.36 -12.15 -8.33
N ARG A 85 -19.28 -11.70 -9.18
CA ARG A 85 -20.61 -11.24 -8.76
C ARG A 85 -21.42 -12.38 -8.14
N GLU A 86 -21.35 -13.57 -8.72
CA GLU A 86 -22.00 -14.77 -8.19
C GLU A 86 -21.37 -15.20 -6.85
N ALA A 87 -20.04 -15.30 -6.80
CA ALA A 87 -19.32 -15.71 -5.61
C ALA A 87 -19.57 -14.75 -4.43
N MET A 88 -19.64 -13.44 -4.68
CA MET A 88 -19.96 -12.45 -3.65
C MET A 88 -21.39 -12.63 -3.13
N ASP A 89 -22.39 -12.79 -4.01
CA ASP A 89 -23.78 -13.00 -3.58
C ASP A 89 -23.94 -14.31 -2.80
N ARG A 90 -23.25 -15.38 -3.21
CA ARG A 90 -23.28 -16.67 -2.52
C ARG A 90 -22.56 -16.64 -1.18
N ALA A 91 -21.27 -16.33 -1.18
CA ALA A 91 -20.41 -16.53 -0.02
C ALA A 91 -20.59 -15.48 1.07
N VAL A 92 -20.75 -14.20 0.68
CA VAL A 92 -20.91 -13.08 1.62
C VAL A 92 -22.39 -12.75 1.87
N GLY A 93 -23.29 -13.17 0.97
CA GLY A 93 -24.73 -13.01 1.11
C GLY A 93 -25.41 -14.30 1.55
N ILE A 94 -25.84 -15.10 0.59
CA ILE A 94 -26.81 -16.19 0.75
C ILE A 94 -26.36 -17.24 1.78
N ARG A 95 -25.07 -17.60 1.81
CA ARG A 95 -24.50 -18.58 2.75
C ARG A 95 -24.73 -18.20 4.23
N ASN A 96 -25.03 -16.93 4.53
CA ASN A 96 -25.40 -16.49 5.87
C ASN A 96 -26.70 -17.10 6.41
N ILE A 97 -27.50 -17.80 5.61
CA ILE A 97 -28.63 -18.60 6.14
C ILE A 97 -28.20 -19.71 7.11
N PHE A 98 -26.90 -20.06 7.12
CA PHE A 98 -26.28 -21.02 8.04
C PHE A 98 -25.37 -20.35 9.08
N ASN A 99 -25.20 -19.03 9.02
CA ASN A 99 -24.37 -18.32 9.97
C ASN A 99 -25.12 -18.18 11.31
N PRO A 100 -24.59 -18.70 12.43
CA PRO A 100 -25.27 -18.69 13.72
C PRO A 100 -25.53 -17.28 14.28
N LEU A 101 -24.85 -16.25 13.77
CA LEU A 101 -25.10 -14.86 14.15
C LEU A 101 -26.34 -14.26 13.46
N HIS A 102 -26.92 -14.97 12.48
CA HIS A 102 -28.06 -14.51 11.72
C HIS A 102 -29.24 -15.47 11.91
N GLU A 103 -30.37 -14.95 12.40
CA GLU A 103 -31.59 -15.73 12.63
C GLU A 103 -32.35 -15.93 11.32
N PHE A 104 -31.94 -16.92 10.52
CA PHE A 104 -32.68 -17.29 9.30
C PHE A 104 -33.91 -18.14 9.63
N ASP A 105 -35.09 -17.67 9.20
CA ASP A 105 -36.34 -18.40 9.35
C ASP A 105 -36.58 -19.34 8.16
N ALA A 106 -36.11 -20.58 8.31
CA ALA A 106 -36.25 -21.60 7.29
C ALA A 106 -37.71 -22.04 7.05
N SER A 107 -38.70 -21.62 7.85
CA SER A 107 -40.12 -21.96 7.61
C SER A 107 -40.69 -21.26 6.38
N GLN A 108 -39.99 -20.26 5.86
CA GLN A 108 -40.36 -19.54 4.64
C GLN A 108 -40.02 -20.32 3.36
N LEU A 109 -39.21 -21.37 3.45
CA LEU A 109 -38.87 -22.24 2.33
C LEU A 109 -40.04 -23.19 2.03
N ASP A 110 -40.23 -23.53 0.75
CA ASP A 110 -41.12 -24.62 0.36
C ASP A 110 -40.60 -25.98 0.86
N ASP A 111 -41.44 -27.00 0.91
CA ASP A 111 -41.11 -28.31 1.46
C ASP A 111 -39.87 -28.96 0.82
N THR A 112 -39.68 -28.79 -0.49
CA THR A 112 -38.55 -29.41 -1.21
C THR A 112 -37.26 -28.72 -0.81
N THR A 113 -37.24 -27.38 -0.88
CA THR A 113 -36.05 -26.61 -0.52
C THR A 113 -35.77 -26.64 0.97
N ARG A 114 -36.81 -26.76 1.81
CA ARG A 114 -36.66 -26.93 3.25
C ARG A 114 -35.93 -28.22 3.59
N LYS A 115 -36.28 -29.32 2.94
CA LYS A 115 -35.57 -30.59 3.11
C LYS A 115 -34.08 -30.47 2.74
N LEU A 116 -33.77 -29.81 1.62
CA LEU A 116 -32.38 -29.54 1.20
C LEU A 116 -31.64 -28.69 2.24
N TYR A 117 -32.29 -27.67 2.81
CA TYR A 117 -31.72 -26.85 3.88
C TYR A 117 -31.39 -27.69 5.12
N ASP A 118 -32.34 -28.51 5.59
CA ASP A 118 -32.16 -29.32 6.79
C ASP A 118 -31.06 -30.39 6.59
N GLU A 119 -30.97 -31.00 5.40
CA GLU A 119 -29.90 -31.94 5.04
C GLU A 119 -28.53 -31.24 4.99
N THR A 120 -28.44 -30.08 4.34
CA THR A 120 -27.19 -29.29 4.27
C THR A 120 -26.76 -28.83 5.67
N LYS A 121 -27.72 -28.39 6.50
CA LYS A 121 -27.47 -27.98 7.87
C LYS A 121 -26.95 -29.16 8.71
N ALA A 122 -27.53 -30.34 8.56
CA ALA A 122 -27.05 -31.54 9.27
C ALA A 122 -25.60 -31.89 8.89
N ILE A 123 -25.22 -31.72 7.62
CA ILE A 123 -23.83 -31.89 7.18
C ILE A 123 -22.92 -30.85 7.84
N ILE A 124 -23.32 -29.57 7.84
CA ILE A 124 -22.56 -28.49 8.48
C ILE A 124 -22.38 -28.76 9.98
N ASP A 125 -23.45 -29.11 10.69
CA ASP A 125 -23.42 -29.35 12.14
C ASP A 125 -22.59 -30.60 12.51
N ALA A 126 -22.43 -31.55 11.58
CA ALA A 126 -21.60 -32.74 11.76
C ALA A 126 -20.14 -32.56 11.28
N THR A 127 -19.82 -31.43 10.63
CA THR A 127 -18.49 -31.15 10.09
C THR A 127 -17.70 -30.32 11.10
N GLU A 128 -16.48 -30.76 11.43
CA GLU A 128 -15.59 -29.99 12.30
C GLU A 128 -15.06 -28.73 11.62
N ASP A 129 -14.80 -27.70 12.42
CA ASP A 129 -14.17 -26.47 11.93
C ASP A 129 -12.78 -26.76 11.35
N ARG A 130 -12.46 -26.10 10.23
CA ARG A 130 -11.22 -26.35 9.50
C ARG A 130 -10.11 -25.48 10.04
N ASN A 131 -9.08 -26.11 10.59
CA ASN A 131 -7.86 -25.42 11.02
C ASN A 131 -7.16 -24.73 9.82
N PRO A 132 -6.49 -23.59 10.03
CA PRO A 132 -5.74 -22.91 8.97
C PRO A 132 -4.71 -23.83 8.32
N ASP A 133 -4.77 -23.93 6.99
CA ASP A 133 -3.81 -24.64 6.16
C ASP A 133 -3.39 -23.77 4.97
N ARG A 134 -2.82 -24.38 3.93
CA ARG A 134 -2.36 -23.64 2.75
C ARG A 134 -3.50 -22.94 2.00
N GLU A 135 -4.71 -23.51 1.97
CA GLU A 135 -5.86 -22.89 1.30
C GLU A 135 -6.50 -21.80 2.16
N LEU A 136 -6.33 -21.87 3.48
CA LEU A 136 -6.79 -20.89 4.45
C LEU A 136 -5.66 -19.99 4.96
N LEU A 137 -4.63 -19.79 4.14
CA LEU A 137 -3.51 -18.92 4.51
C LEU A 137 -4.03 -17.52 4.82
N GLY A 138 -3.55 -16.97 5.94
CA GLY A 138 -4.00 -15.69 6.48
C GLY A 138 -5.09 -15.79 7.54
N CYS A 139 -5.70 -16.98 7.74
CA CYS A 139 -6.52 -17.28 8.92
C CYS A 139 -5.63 -17.64 10.10
N VAL A 140 -5.99 -17.17 11.30
CA VAL A 140 -5.34 -17.53 12.57
C VAL A 140 -6.21 -18.51 13.35
N GLU A 141 -7.53 -18.31 13.32
CA GLU A 141 -8.52 -19.18 13.97
C GLU A 141 -9.07 -20.22 12.99
N PRO A 142 -9.58 -21.36 13.51
CA PRO A 142 -10.33 -22.33 12.71
C PRO A 142 -11.50 -21.66 11.97
N THR A 143 -11.69 -22.04 10.72
CA THR A 143 -12.81 -21.54 9.90
C THR A 143 -14.04 -22.41 10.15
N PRO A 144 -15.20 -21.82 10.50
CA PRO A 144 -16.41 -22.58 10.75
C PRO A 144 -16.91 -23.39 9.55
N ALA A 145 -17.46 -24.59 9.78
CA ALA A 145 -17.98 -25.49 8.75
C ALA A 145 -18.93 -24.81 7.74
N TRP A 146 -19.83 -23.96 8.22
CA TRP A 146 -20.81 -23.26 7.38
C TRP A 146 -20.18 -22.33 6.34
N GLN A 147 -18.92 -21.93 6.51
CA GLN A 147 -18.21 -21.09 5.54
C GLN A 147 -17.62 -21.88 4.37
N PHE A 148 -17.46 -23.21 4.51
CA PHE A 148 -16.74 -24.00 3.53
C PHE A 148 -17.45 -25.24 2.97
N VAL A 149 -18.47 -25.77 3.65
CA VAL A 149 -19.32 -26.86 3.13
C VAL A 149 -20.08 -26.38 1.89
N ASP A 150 -20.12 -27.18 0.83
CA ASP A 150 -20.81 -26.81 -0.41
C ASP A 150 -22.32 -26.74 -0.22
N ILE A 151 -22.97 -25.77 -0.87
CA ILE A 151 -24.41 -25.57 -0.81
C ILE A 151 -25.04 -25.92 -2.17
N PRO A 152 -26.11 -26.73 -2.22
CA PRO A 152 -26.88 -26.98 -3.43
C PRO A 152 -27.38 -25.70 -4.12
N ASN A 153 -27.34 -25.65 -5.46
CA ASN A 153 -27.74 -24.48 -6.23
C ASN A 153 -29.20 -24.09 -6.04
N GLU A 154 -30.06 -25.08 -5.78
CA GLU A 154 -31.48 -24.91 -5.50
C GLU A 154 -31.71 -24.03 -4.26
N LEU A 155 -30.86 -24.18 -3.23
CA LEU A 155 -30.92 -23.31 -2.04
C LEU A 155 -30.54 -21.88 -2.37
N TYR A 156 -29.54 -21.65 -3.23
CA TYR A 156 -29.20 -20.30 -3.67
C TYR A 156 -30.37 -19.62 -4.37
N GLU A 157 -31.06 -20.32 -5.28
CA GLU A 157 -32.23 -19.77 -5.97
C GLU A 157 -33.42 -19.54 -5.03
N ALA A 158 -33.66 -20.43 -4.06
CA ALA A 158 -34.73 -20.25 -3.08
C ALA A 158 -34.50 -19.01 -2.21
N VAL A 159 -33.26 -18.77 -1.73
CA VAL A 159 -32.95 -17.54 -0.98
C VAL A 159 -33.10 -16.30 -1.87
N ARG A 160 -32.74 -16.38 -3.16
CA ARG A 160 -32.98 -15.26 -4.10
C ARG A 160 -34.46 -14.96 -4.28
N ALA A 161 -35.32 -15.97 -4.30
CA ALA A 161 -36.77 -15.81 -4.38
C ALA A 161 -37.34 -15.15 -3.11
N LEU A 162 -36.85 -15.55 -1.93
CA LEU A 162 -37.25 -14.95 -0.64
C LEU A 162 -36.75 -13.51 -0.48
N TYR A 163 -35.51 -13.24 -0.90
CA TYR A 163 -34.86 -11.94 -0.79
C TYR A 163 -34.50 -11.38 -2.17
N PRO A 164 -35.46 -10.86 -2.95
CA PRO A 164 -35.22 -10.43 -4.33
C PRO A 164 -34.32 -9.19 -4.44
N LYS A 165 -34.20 -8.41 -3.36
CA LYS A 165 -33.33 -7.23 -3.30
C LYS A 165 -31.98 -7.62 -2.72
N SER A 166 -30.90 -7.17 -3.37
CA SER A 166 -29.54 -7.32 -2.84
C SER A 166 -29.35 -6.47 -1.58
N LYS A 167 -29.55 -7.09 -0.41
CA LYS A 167 -29.39 -6.49 0.91
C LYS A 167 -28.80 -7.52 1.89
N PRO A 168 -27.79 -7.12 2.69
CA PRO A 168 -27.29 -7.95 3.79
C PRO A 168 -28.39 -8.30 4.80
N PRO A 169 -28.26 -9.41 5.55
CA PRO A 169 -27.13 -10.35 5.50
C PRO A 169 -27.27 -11.42 4.42
N PHE A 170 -28.47 -11.68 3.90
CA PHE A 170 -28.75 -12.85 3.04
C PHE A 170 -28.52 -12.62 1.55
N ARG A 171 -28.19 -11.39 1.14
CA ARG A 171 -27.82 -11.07 -0.25
C ARG A 171 -26.67 -10.07 -0.26
N ALA A 172 -25.74 -10.28 -1.18
CA ALA A 172 -24.59 -9.40 -1.37
C ALA A 172 -24.23 -9.22 -2.85
N ARG A 173 -25.16 -9.51 -3.79
CA ARG A 173 -24.98 -9.34 -5.23
C ARG A 173 -24.47 -7.93 -5.55
N PRO A 174 -23.25 -7.80 -6.12
CA PRO A 174 -22.72 -6.52 -6.53
C PRO A 174 -23.62 -5.80 -7.55
N PHE A 175 -23.82 -4.50 -7.33
CA PHE A 175 -24.51 -3.62 -8.26
C PHE A 175 -23.61 -3.26 -9.45
N ASP A 176 -24.26 -2.83 -10.54
CA ASP A 176 -23.58 -2.42 -11.76
C ASP A 176 -22.54 -1.32 -11.51
N VAL A 177 -22.88 -0.33 -10.68
CA VAL A 177 -21.96 0.76 -10.31
C VAL A 177 -20.74 0.27 -9.54
N GLN A 178 -20.86 -0.81 -8.76
CA GLN A 178 -19.75 -1.41 -8.03
C GLN A 178 -18.82 -2.17 -8.97
N LEU A 179 -19.36 -2.86 -9.99
CA LEU A 179 -18.52 -3.45 -11.04
C LEU A 179 -17.76 -2.36 -11.81
N VAL A 180 -18.42 -1.25 -12.17
CA VAL A 180 -17.73 -0.12 -12.81
C VAL A 180 -16.60 0.40 -11.92
N GLY A 181 -16.88 0.61 -10.63
CA GLY A 181 -15.86 1.01 -9.65
C GLY A 181 -14.67 0.05 -9.62
N ALA A 182 -14.91 -1.26 -9.65
CA ALA A 182 -13.86 -2.26 -9.60
C ALA A 182 -12.96 -2.24 -10.84
N VAL A 183 -13.53 -2.07 -12.04
CA VAL A 183 -12.73 -1.88 -13.27
C VAL A 183 -11.90 -0.59 -13.19
N VAL A 184 -12.49 0.50 -12.66
CA VAL A 184 -11.77 1.78 -12.52
C VAL A 184 -10.57 1.63 -11.57
N LEU A 185 -10.72 0.93 -10.45
CA LEU A 185 -9.63 0.65 -9.52
C LEU A 185 -8.54 -0.21 -10.17
N TYR A 186 -8.92 -1.28 -10.87
CA TYR A 186 -7.98 -2.15 -11.58
C TYR A 186 -7.19 -1.41 -12.67
N GLU A 187 -7.81 -0.44 -13.36
CA GLU A 187 -7.14 0.45 -14.32
C GLU A 187 -6.19 1.47 -13.65
N GLY A 188 -6.01 1.44 -12.33
CA GLY A 188 -5.14 2.35 -11.58
C GLY A 188 -5.71 3.76 -11.46
N ARG A 189 -7.03 3.91 -11.40
CA ARG A 189 -7.73 5.20 -11.29
C ARG A 189 -8.56 5.28 -10.01
N ILE A 190 -8.93 6.50 -9.64
CA ILE A 190 -9.78 6.77 -8.47
C ILE A 190 -11.25 6.52 -8.83
N ALA A 191 -11.89 5.58 -8.13
CA ALA A 191 -13.32 5.34 -8.24
C ALA A 191 -14.08 6.20 -7.21
N GLU A 192 -14.57 7.37 -7.63
CA GLU A 192 -15.43 8.21 -6.78
C GLU A 192 -16.84 7.62 -6.70
N MET A 193 -17.25 7.22 -5.49
CA MET A 193 -18.56 6.66 -5.19
C MET A 193 -19.13 7.31 -3.94
N LYS A 194 -20.43 7.58 -3.94
CA LYS A 194 -21.10 8.18 -2.77
C LYS A 194 -21.14 7.20 -1.60
N THR A 195 -21.14 7.73 -0.39
CA THR A 195 -21.39 6.94 0.82
C THR A 195 -22.71 6.19 0.68
N GLY A 196 -22.72 4.90 1.03
CA GLY A 196 -23.88 4.03 0.87
C GLY A 196 -23.95 3.26 -0.47
N GLU A 197 -23.09 3.56 -1.45
CA GLU A 197 -22.97 2.78 -2.70
C GLU A 197 -22.21 1.45 -2.51
N GLY A 198 -21.81 1.13 -1.27
CA GLY A 198 -21.13 -0.12 -0.90
C GLY A 198 -19.68 -0.20 -1.42
N LYS A 199 -18.87 0.83 -1.17
CA LYS A 199 -17.45 0.90 -1.55
C LYS A 199 -16.65 -0.34 -1.12
N THR A 200 -16.96 -0.91 0.04
CA THR A 200 -16.24 -2.08 0.60
C THR A 200 -16.29 -3.32 -0.30
N ILE A 201 -17.33 -3.49 -1.13
CA ILE A 201 -17.43 -4.62 -2.10
C ILE A 201 -16.52 -4.42 -3.32
N VAL A 202 -16.17 -3.17 -3.63
CA VAL A 202 -15.48 -2.80 -4.87
C VAL A 202 -14.03 -3.27 -4.86
N ALA A 203 -13.33 -3.15 -3.72
CA ALA A 203 -11.94 -3.56 -3.59
C ALA A 203 -11.76 -5.08 -3.81
N PRO A 204 -12.54 -5.98 -3.16
CA PRO A 204 -12.47 -7.43 -3.43
C PRO A 204 -12.65 -7.82 -4.89
N LEU A 205 -13.60 -7.19 -5.60
CA LEU A 205 -13.83 -7.45 -7.03
C LEU A 205 -12.61 -7.08 -7.88
N SER A 206 -11.98 -5.94 -7.57
CA SER A 206 -10.73 -5.52 -8.22
C SER A 206 -9.56 -6.45 -7.85
N CYS A 207 -9.50 -6.92 -6.60
CA CYS A 207 -8.49 -7.87 -6.14
C CYS A 207 -8.57 -9.19 -6.92
N TYR A 208 -9.77 -9.70 -7.18
CA TYR A 208 -9.92 -10.95 -7.94
C TYR A 208 -9.40 -10.82 -9.37
N LEU A 209 -9.66 -9.68 -10.03
CA LEU A 209 -9.15 -9.42 -11.39
C LEU A 209 -7.62 -9.30 -11.41
N ALA A 210 -7.01 -8.72 -10.38
CA ALA A 210 -5.55 -8.70 -10.25
C ALA A 210 -4.97 -10.11 -9.98
N ALA A 211 -5.68 -10.92 -9.20
CA ALA A 211 -5.23 -12.26 -8.81
C ALA A 211 -5.20 -13.25 -9.99
N ILE A 212 -6.01 -13.06 -11.04
CA ILE A 212 -5.92 -13.88 -12.26
C ILE A 212 -4.64 -13.60 -13.06
N GLU A 213 -4.00 -12.44 -12.85
CA GLU A 213 -2.68 -12.12 -13.39
C GLU A 213 -1.53 -12.52 -12.43
N ASN A 214 -1.83 -13.26 -11.35
CA ASN A 214 -0.89 -13.57 -10.26
C ASN A 214 -0.25 -12.32 -9.62
N LYS A 215 -0.98 -11.20 -9.56
CA LYS A 215 -0.54 -9.98 -8.86
C LYS A 215 -1.09 -9.98 -7.45
N GLN A 216 -0.21 -9.83 -6.46
CA GLN A 216 -0.62 -9.60 -5.07
C GLN A 216 -1.22 -8.19 -4.92
N VAL A 217 -2.28 -8.09 -4.13
CA VAL A 217 -2.94 -6.81 -3.85
C VAL A 217 -2.85 -6.44 -2.38
N HIS A 218 -2.39 -5.22 -2.10
CA HIS A 218 -2.43 -4.61 -0.78
C HIS A 218 -3.67 -3.72 -0.69
N VAL A 219 -4.63 -4.07 0.15
CA VAL A 219 -5.81 -3.25 0.43
C VAL A 219 -5.53 -2.40 1.66
N VAL A 220 -5.43 -1.10 1.43
CA VAL A 220 -5.09 -0.11 2.45
C VAL A 220 -6.37 0.48 3.02
N THR A 221 -6.51 0.43 4.34
CA THR A 221 -7.62 1.05 5.09
C THR A 221 -7.06 2.03 6.12
N VAL A 222 -7.95 2.82 6.75
CA VAL A 222 -7.54 3.92 7.64
C VAL A 222 -7.21 3.50 9.08
N ASN A 223 -7.62 2.31 9.53
CA ASN A 223 -7.27 1.82 10.88
C ASN A 223 -7.40 0.29 11.02
N ASP A 224 -6.76 -0.26 12.05
CA ASP A 224 -6.65 -1.71 12.27
C ASP A 224 -8.00 -2.41 12.54
N TYR A 225 -8.99 -1.71 13.09
CA TYR A 225 -10.34 -2.27 13.24
C TYR A 225 -10.99 -2.52 11.87
N LEU A 226 -10.87 -1.56 10.94
CA LEU A 226 -11.39 -1.71 9.59
C LEU A 226 -10.61 -2.77 8.80
N VAL A 227 -9.28 -2.86 9.01
CA VAL A 227 -8.45 -3.94 8.45
C VAL A 227 -9.06 -5.31 8.77
N GLN A 228 -9.27 -5.61 10.06
CA GLN A 228 -9.77 -6.92 10.46
C GLN A 228 -11.23 -7.13 10.02
N ARG A 229 -12.08 -6.13 10.24
CA ARG A 229 -13.50 -6.18 9.86
C ARG A 229 -13.69 -6.47 8.38
N ASP A 230 -12.99 -5.74 7.52
CA ASP A 230 -13.18 -5.84 6.07
C ASP A 230 -12.54 -7.12 5.51
N ARG A 231 -11.39 -7.53 6.06
CA ARG A 231 -10.80 -8.83 5.75
C ARG A 231 -11.75 -9.97 6.08
N ASP A 232 -12.31 -10.00 7.29
CA ASP A 232 -13.18 -11.11 7.73
C ASP A 232 -14.51 -11.11 7.00
N TRP A 233 -15.07 -9.92 6.73
CA TRP A 233 -16.31 -9.80 5.96
C TRP A 233 -16.16 -10.29 4.52
N THR A 234 -14.99 -10.09 3.91
CA THR A 234 -14.72 -10.47 2.51
C THR A 234 -14.01 -11.81 2.36
N PHE A 235 -13.53 -12.41 3.46
CA PHE A 235 -12.89 -13.72 3.48
C PHE A 235 -13.71 -14.81 2.76
N PRO A 236 -15.04 -14.95 2.98
CA PRO A 236 -15.83 -15.97 2.28
C PRO A 236 -15.79 -15.83 0.75
N PHE A 237 -15.75 -14.60 0.24
CA PHE A 237 -15.64 -14.33 -1.20
C PHE A 237 -14.29 -14.81 -1.75
N PHE A 238 -13.18 -14.47 -1.10
CA PHE A 238 -11.86 -14.90 -1.52
C PHE A 238 -11.72 -16.43 -1.46
N ARG A 239 -12.18 -17.06 -0.37
CA ARG A 239 -12.16 -18.51 -0.21
C ARG A 239 -12.96 -19.22 -1.29
N MET A 240 -14.16 -18.74 -1.61
CA MET A 240 -15.00 -19.34 -2.66
C MET A 240 -14.32 -19.31 -4.03
N LEU A 241 -13.43 -18.35 -4.27
CA LEU A 241 -12.65 -18.24 -5.50
C LEU A 241 -11.25 -18.83 -5.38
N GLY A 242 -10.96 -19.62 -4.33
CA GLY A 242 -9.64 -20.23 -4.14
C GLY A 242 -8.50 -19.23 -3.97
N MET A 243 -8.81 -18.04 -3.44
CA MET A 243 -7.84 -17.02 -3.08
C MET A 243 -7.61 -16.99 -1.58
N THR A 244 -6.41 -16.57 -1.20
CA THR A 244 -5.99 -16.38 0.18
C THR A 244 -6.01 -14.91 0.56
N VAL A 245 -6.39 -14.60 1.80
CA VAL A 245 -6.46 -13.22 2.31
C VAL A 245 -5.95 -13.13 3.75
N GLY A 246 -4.96 -12.25 3.93
CA GLY A 246 -4.34 -11.96 5.22
C GLY A 246 -4.62 -10.53 5.70
N ALA A 247 -4.38 -10.30 6.98
CA ALA A 247 -4.39 -8.99 7.61
C ALA A 247 -3.06 -8.75 8.34
N ILE A 248 -2.49 -7.56 8.19
CA ILE A 248 -1.33 -7.11 8.95
C ILE A 248 -1.76 -6.08 10.00
N HIS A 249 -1.17 -6.21 11.19
CA HIS A 249 -1.42 -5.35 12.35
C HIS A 249 -0.08 -4.88 12.95
N PRO A 250 -0.08 -3.84 13.79
CA PRO A 250 1.11 -3.38 14.48
C PRO A 250 1.91 -4.50 15.15
N GLN A 251 3.24 -4.39 15.14
CA GLN A 251 4.14 -5.45 15.63
C GLN A 251 3.95 -5.81 17.11
N HIS A 252 3.42 -4.90 17.92
CA HIS A 252 3.08 -5.19 19.32
C HIS A 252 1.79 -6.03 19.46
N MET A 253 0.98 -6.12 18.40
CA MET A 253 -0.23 -6.94 18.29
C MET A 253 0.02 -8.23 17.50
N GLN A 254 0.98 -8.24 16.58
CA GLN A 254 1.19 -9.34 15.64
C GLN A 254 2.67 -9.71 15.51
N HIS A 255 2.96 -10.99 15.75
CA HIS A 255 4.31 -11.53 15.64
C HIS A 255 4.80 -11.57 14.17
N PRO A 256 6.09 -11.31 13.88
CA PRO A 256 6.62 -11.25 12.51
C PRO A 256 6.32 -12.46 11.60
N GLN A 257 6.25 -13.70 12.10
CA GLN A 257 5.90 -14.84 11.23
C GLN A 257 4.44 -14.80 10.76
N LEU A 258 3.50 -14.27 11.56
CA LEU A 258 2.13 -14.08 11.12
C LEU A 258 2.05 -13.01 10.02
N LYS A 259 2.89 -11.96 10.11
CA LYS A 259 3.05 -10.99 9.02
C LYS A 259 3.59 -11.63 7.75
N GLN A 260 4.63 -12.48 7.87
CA GLN A 260 5.15 -13.23 6.71
C GLN A 260 4.05 -14.07 6.06
N MET A 261 3.25 -14.80 6.84
CA MET A 261 2.12 -15.57 6.33
C MET A 261 1.08 -14.69 5.64
N ALA A 262 0.72 -13.54 6.23
CA ALA A 262 -0.19 -12.58 5.61
C ALA A 262 0.36 -12.06 4.26
N TYR A 263 1.64 -11.68 4.20
CA TYR A 263 2.30 -11.25 2.96
C TYR A 263 2.54 -12.37 1.94
N HIS A 264 2.23 -13.62 2.26
CA HIS A 264 2.18 -14.72 1.30
C HIS A 264 0.79 -14.95 0.71
N CYS A 265 -0.24 -14.24 1.20
CA CYS A 265 -1.59 -14.32 0.65
C CYS A 265 -1.71 -13.58 -0.70
N ASP A 266 -2.71 -13.91 -1.51
CA ASP A 266 -3.04 -13.18 -2.75
C ASP A 266 -3.46 -11.74 -2.44
N VAL A 267 -4.16 -11.53 -1.31
CA VAL A 267 -4.64 -10.24 -0.84
C VAL A 267 -4.19 -9.98 0.59
N VAL A 268 -3.72 -8.78 0.87
CA VAL A 268 -3.25 -8.35 2.19
C VAL A 268 -3.97 -7.08 2.59
N TYR A 269 -4.76 -7.12 3.65
CA TYR A 269 -5.34 -5.93 4.27
C TYR A 269 -4.36 -5.33 5.29
N GLY A 270 -4.25 -4.01 5.33
CA GLY A 270 -3.42 -3.32 6.30
C GLY A 270 -3.67 -1.81 6.30
N THR A 271 -3.03 -1.10 7.22
CA THR A 271 -3.00 0.37 7.20
C THR A 271 -1.78 0.87 6.45
N THR A 272 -1.82 2.13 5.99
CA THR A 272 -0.68 2.79 5.33
C THR A 272 0.56 2.76 6.21
N ALA A 273 0.38 3.03 7.50
CA ALA A 273 1.45 2.99 8.48
C ALA A 273 2.08 1.60 8.58
N GLU A 274 1.28 0.53 8.66
CA GLU A 274 1.83 -0.81 8.79
C GLU A 274 2.57 -1.29 7.54
N PHE A 275 2.02 -1.05 6.34
CA PHE A 275 2.75 -1.34 5.09
C PHE A 275 4.07 -0.56 5.02
N GLY A 276 4.06 0.72 5.40
CA GLY A 276 5.26 1.55 5.37
C GLY A 276 6.29 1.15 6.42
N PHE A 277 5.88 0.84 7.65
CA PHE A 277 6.79 0.38 8.70
C PHE A 277 7.35 -1.00 8.42
N ASP A 278 6.57 -1.93 7.85
CA ASP A 278 7.10 -3.22 7.41
C ASP A 278 8.13 -3.06 6.30
N TYR A 279 7.89 -2.17 5.32
CA TYR A 279 8.89 -1.83 4.32
C TYR A 279 10.17 -1.27 4.94
N LEU A 280 10.07 -0.32 5.87
CA LEU A 280 11.25 0.25 6.54
C LEU A 280 11.98 -0.81 7.38
N ARG A 281 11.25 -1.66 8.11
CA ARG A 281 11.82 -2.78 8.90
C ARG A 281 12.53 -3.80 8.02
N ASP A 282 11.97 -4.14 6.86
CA ASP A 282 12.57 -5.07 5.91
C ASP A 282 13.90 -4.57 5.34
N ASN A 283 14.05 -3.25 5.20
CA ASN A 283 15.30 -2.62 4.75
C ASN A 283 16.36 -2.49 5.87
N MET A 284 16.03 -2.88 7.11
CA MET A 284 16.99 -2.99 8.22
C MET A 284 17.34 -4.44 8.57
N LYS A 285 16.75 -5.43 7.89
CA LYS A 285 17.05 -6.86 8.13
C LYS A 285 18.42 -7.22 7.56
N MET A 286 19.08 -8.17 8.23
CA MET A 286 20.41 -8.63 7.83
C MET A 286 20.36 -9.66 6.70
N SER A 287 19.19 -10.28 6.46
CA SER A 287 18.99 -11.26 5.40
C SER A 287 17.63 -11.08 4.69
N PRO A 288 17.54 -11.36 3.37
CA PRO A 288 16.28 -11.34 2.63
C PRO A 288 15.22 -12.32 3.15
N GLN A 289 15.65 -13.41 3.81
CA GLN A 289 14.75 -14.43 4.37
C GLN A 289 13.93 -13.88 5.55
N GLU A 290 14.47 -12.91 6.28
CA GLU A 290 13.79 -12.25 7.40
C GLU A 290 12.74 -11.22 6.95
N GLN A 291 12.80 -10.77 5.70
CA GLN A 291 11.88 -9.77 5.18
C GLN A 291 10.46 -10.32 5.13
N VAL A 292 9.48 -9.50 5.52
CA VAL A 292 8.08 -9.88 5.53
C VAL A 292 7.40 -9.58 4.20
N GLN A 293 7.67 -8.43 3.59
CA GLN A 293 7.13 -8.09 2.28
C GLN A 293 7.87 -8.84 1.17
N LYS A 294 7.10 -9.40 0.23
CA LYS A 294 7.65 -10.14 -0.92
C LYS A 294 7.35 -9.44 -2.23
N GLN A 295 6.10 -9.05 -2.44
CA GLN A 295 5.63 -8.46 -3.68
C GLN A 295 4.89 -7.16 -3.39
N ARG A 296 4.96 -6.21 -4.34
CA ARG A 296 4.27 -4.91 -4.27
C ARG A 296 3.69 -4.60 -5.65
N ASN A 297 2.75 -5.43 -6.11
CA ASN A 297 2.22 -5.33 -7.46
C ASN A 297 1.14 -4.25 -7.57
N ILE A 298 0.14 -4.29 -6.69
CA ILE A 298 -0.99 -3.36 -6.69
C ILE A 298 -1.32 -2.96 -5.24
N ALA A 299 -1.64 -1.68 -5.04
CA ALA A 299 -2.24 -1.18 -3.81
C ALA A 299 -3.59 -0.51 -4.13
N ILE A 300 -4.64 -0.89 -3.41
CA ILE A 300 -5.96 -0.26 -3.46
C ILE A 300 -6.14 0.50 -2.15
N VAL A 301 -6.26 1.82 -2.23
CA VAL A 301 -6.36 2.68 -1.05
C VAL A 301 -7.81 3.11 -0.84
N ASP A 302 -8.41 2.66 0.26
CA ASP A 302 -9.69 3.19 0.74
C ASP A 302 -9.48 4.55 1.42
N GLU A 303 -10.49 5.42 1.31
CA GLU A 303 -10.43 6.82 1.77
C GLU A 303 -9.11 7.52 1.36
N VAL A 304 -8.87 7.53 0.04
CA VAL A 304 -7.63 7.99 -0.61
C VAL A 304 -7.24 9.42 -0.25
N ASP A 305 -8.21 10.29 0.03
CA ASP A 305 -7.99 11.67 0.46
C ASP A 305 -7.37 11.71 1.86
N SER A 306 -7.95 11.00 2.81
CA SER A 306 -7.43 10.89 4.18
C SER A 306 -6.01 10.33 4.18
N THR A 307 -5.75 9.31 3.35
CA THR A 307 -4.46 8.63 3.30
C THR A 307 -3.40 9.42 2.52
N LEU A 308 -3.64 9.73 1.25
CA LEU A 308 -2.62 10.29 0.35
C LEU A 308 -2.50 11.81 0.41
N ILE A 309 -3.41 12.50 1.12
CA ILE A 309 -3.36 13.95 1.30
C ILE A 309 -3.13 14.29 2.77
N ASP A 310 -4.01 13.85 3.67
CA ASP A 310 -3.96 14.29 5.06
C ASP A 310 -2.84 13.62 5.86
N GLU A 311 -2.72 12.29 5.81
CA GLU A 311 -1.70 11.51 6.51
C GLU A 311 -0.31 11.66 5.87
N ALA A 312 -0.24 11.78 4.55
CA ALA A 312 1.01 11.91 3.78
C ALA A 312 1.88 13.12 4.17
N ARG A 313 1.36 14.06 4.97
CA ARG A 313 2.11 15.20 5.52
C ARG A 313 3.15 14.79 6.57
N THR A 314 2.98 13.65 7.23
CA THR A 314 3.89 13.19 8.29
C THR A 314 4.69 11.98 7.80
N PRO A 315 6.03 12.03 7.79
CA PRO A 315 6.84 10.89 7.38
C PRO A 315 6.75 9.75 8.40
N LEU A 316 6.86 8.51 7.91
CA LEU A 316 7.03 7.32 8.76
C LEU A 316 8.49 7.23 9.20
N ILE A 317 8.71 7.22 10.52
CA ILE A 317 10.05 7.24 11.13
C ILE A 317 10.18 6.07 12.10
N ILE A 318 11.17 5.20 11.89
CA ILE A 318 11.61 4.26 12.93
C ILE A 318 12.70 4.94 13.75
N SER A 319 12.46 5.05 15.05
CA SER A 319 13.45 5.52 16.02
C SER A 319 13.76 4.40 17.01
N GLY A 320 14.99 4.39 17.49
CA GLY A 320 15.45 3.49 18.54
C GLY A 320 16.38 4.26 19.47
N LEU A 321 16.63 3.70 20.65
CA LEU A 321 17.68 4.21 21.52
C LEU A 321 19.00 4.16 20.75
N ALA A 322 19.76 5.25 20.77
CA ALA A 322 21.16 5.19 20.35
C ALA A 322 21.83 4.14 21.25
N HIS A 323 22.49 3.15 20.65
CA HIS A 323 23.17 2.10 21.41
C HIS A 323 24.02 2.72 22.53
N ASP A 324 23.94 2.13 23.73
CA ASP A 324 24.63 2.49 24.99
C ASP A 324 26.17 2.43 24.91
N ASP A 325 26.76 2.56 23.73
CA ASP A 325 28.15 2.95 23.63
C ASP A 325 28.21 4.38 24.16
N GLN A 326 28.45 4.54 25.48
CA GLN A 326 28.69 5.81 26.14
C GLN A 326 29.44 6.69 25.15
N PRO A 327 28.76 7.67 24.53
CA PRO A 327 29.32 8.23 23.33
C PRO A 327 30.58 8.94 23.78
N ARG A 328 31.70 8.57 23.16
CA ARG A 328 33.04 9.01 23.57
C ARG A 328 33.27 10.50 23.31
N TYR A 329 32.21 11.31 23.28
CA TYR A 329 32.23 12.75 23.16
C TYR A 329 33.13 13.37 24.22
N GLU A 330 33.09 12.87 25.47
CA GLU A 330 34.00 13.36 26.51
C GLU A 330 35.48 13.03 26.21
N LEU A 331 35.76 11.83 25.71
CA LEU A 331 37.12 11.44 25.35
C LEU A 331 37.61 12.22 24.12
N ALA A 332 36.73 12.39 23.14
CA ALA A 332 36.99 13.18 21.94
C ALA A 332 37.23 14.66 22.28
N ASP A 333 36.43 15.25 23.17
CA ASP A 333 36.62 16.62 23.67
C ASP A 333 37.95 16.76 24.41
N LYS A 334 38.27 15.82 25.32
CA LYS A 334 39.56 15.80 26.01
C LYS A 334 40.74 15.69 25.04
N LEU A 335 40.64 14.80 24.05
CA LEU A 335 41.67 14.62 23.02
C LEU A 335 41.81 15.89 22.16
N ALA A 336 40.71 16.47 21.70
CA ALA A 336 40.72 17.69 20.90
C ALA A 336 41.36 18.86 21.67
N ARG A 337 40.98 19.07 22.93
CA ARG A 337 41.59 20.09 23.80
C ARG A 337 43.07 19.85 24.04
N TYR A 338 43.47 18.60 24.25
CA TYR A 338 44.88 18.24 24.40
C TYR A 338 45.68 18.55 23.14
N LEU A 339 45.18 18.18 21.95
CA LEU A 339 45.85 18.48 20.68
C LEU A 339 45.93 19.98 20.41
N LEU A 340 44.85 20.74 20.66
CA LEU A 340 44.87 22.20 20.55
C LEU A 340 45.88 22.85 21.49
N ASP A 341 45.98 22.36 22.74
CA ASP A 341 46.95 22.88 23.69
C ASP A 341 48.40 22.60 23.24
N LYS A 342 48.65 21.43 22.64
CA LYS A 342 49.95 21.10 22.02
C LYS A 342 50.27 21.96 20.80
N GLN A 343 49.26 22.46 20.09
CA GLN A 343 49.42 23.28 18.89
C GLN A 343 49.67 24.77 19.19
N LYS A 344 49.24 25.30 20.35
CA LYS A 344 49.40 26.71 20.74
C LYS A 344 50.82 27.30 20.56
N PRO A 345 51.92 26.61 20.93
CA PRO A 345 53.27 27.16 20.73
C PRO A 345 53.61 27.35 19.25
N TRP A 346 53.24 26.37 18.42
CA TRP A 346 53.40 26.46 16.97
C TRP A 346 52.56 27.60 16.40
N GLU A 347 51.29 27.74 16.81
CA GLU A 347 50.41 28.84 16.35
C GLU A 347 50.97 30.21 16.68
N LYS A 348 51.54 30.39 17.87
CA LYS A 348 52.16 31.67 18.25
C LYS A 348 53.35 32.01 17.34
N LEU A 349 54.20 31.03 17.04
CA LEU A 349 55.34 31.22 16.16
C LEU A 349 54.91 31.41 14.70
N ASP A 350 53.86 30.72 14.25
CA ASP A 350 53.30 30.93 12.93
C ASP A 350 52.69 32.33 12.80
N GLN A 351 52.00 32.85 13.82
CA GLN A 351 51.52 34.24 13.83
C GLN A 351 52.66 35.26 13.67
N GLU A 352 53.83 35.01 14.26
CA GLU A 352 55.01 35.86 14.08
C GLU A 352 55.54 35.81 12.63
N VAL A 353 55.58 34.62 12.04
CA VAL A 353 55.94 34.42 10.62
C VAL A 353 54.95 35.15 9.71
N GLN A 354 53.65 34.93 9.89
CA GLN A 354 52.60 35.57 9.09
C GLN A 354 52.63 37.09 9.23
N SER A 355 52.82 37.62 10.44
CA SER A 355 52.95 39.07 10.67
C SER A 355 54.17 39.65 9.96
N CYS A 356 55.28 38.91 9.92
CA CYS A 356 56.48 39.33 9.18
C CYS A 356 56.23 39.32 7.65
N LEU A 357 55.58 38.28 7.13
CA LEU A 357 55.21 38.18 5.71
C LEU A 357 54.26 39.31 5.28
N VAL A 358 53.25 39.60 6.09
CA VAL A 358 52.31 40.72 5.87
C VAL A 358 53.05 42.05 5.89
N MET A 359 53.98 42.26 6.84
CA MET A 359 54.80 43.47 6.89
C MET A 359 55.67 43.64 5.64
N ILE A 360 56.31 42.56 5.17
CA ILE A 360 57.13 42.57 3.95
C ILE A 360 56.24 42.94 2.75
N SER A 361 55.11 42.26 2.58
CA SER A 361 54.17 42.53 1.49
C SER A 361 53.62 43.96 1.52
N GLY A 362 53.34 44.49 2.72
CA GLY A 362 52.89 45.87 2.91
C GLY A 362 53.95 46.88 2.49
N LEU A 363 55.19 46.72 2.98
CA LEU A 363 56.31 47.58 2.61
C LEU A 363 56.62 47.51 1.11
N GLU A 364 56.50 46.35 0.47
CA GLU A 364 56.65 46.21 -0.98
C GLU A 364 55.59 47.01 -1.76
N GLY A 365 54.34 47.00 -1.27
CA GLY A 365 53.25 47.80 -1.80
C GLY A 365 53.50 49.31 -1.63
N ASP A 366 53.89 49.73 -0.42
CA ASP A 366 54.16 51.13 -0.09
C ASP A 366 55.33 51.69 -0.91
N ILE A 367 56.43 50.94 -1.05
CA ILE A 367 57.57 51.32 -1.89
C ILE A 367 57.18 51.49 -3.35
N ARG A 368 56.31 50.60 -3.87
CA ARG A 368 55.84 50.67 -5.26
C ARG A 368 55.00 51.91 -5.53
N ASN A 369 54.25 52.36 -4.53
CA ASN A 369 53.28 53.44 -4.63
C ASN A 369 53.77 54.77 -4.01
N ALA A 370 55.03 54.85 -3.56
CA ALA A 370 55.55 56.01 -2.86
C ALA A 370 55.63 57.25 -3.78
N MET A 371 54.93 58.32 -3.39
CA MET A 371 54.96 59.63 -4.06
C MET A 371 56.23 60.43 -3.68
N ASP A 372 56.66 60.31 -2.42
CA ASP A 372 57.87 60.95 -1.90
C ASP A 372 59.06 59.97 -1.94
N LYS A 373 59.98 60.23 -2.86
CA LYS A 373 61.14 59.37 -3.11
C LYS A 373 62.16 59.38 -1.98
N ASP A 374 62.14 60.39 -1.11
CA ASP A 374 63.09 60.50 0.00
C ASP A 374 62.76 59.51 1.14
N THR A 375 61.52 59.00 1.20
CA THR A 375 61.09 57.99 2.18
C THR A 375 61.39 56.54 1.77
N VAL A 376 61.63 56.31 0.47
CA VAL A 376 61.84 54.97 -0.12
C VAL A 376 63.08 54.25 0.44
N PRO A 377 64.25 54.91 0.63
CA PRO A 377 65.42 54.28 1.22
C PRO A 377 65.15 53.69 2.61
N ALA A 378 64.47 54.43 3.47
CA ALA A 378 64.13 53.99 4.83
C ALA A 378 63.14 52.81 4.82
N MET A 379 62.15 52.80 3.91
CA MET A 379 61.24 51.66 3.74
C MET A 379 61.95 50.41 3.21
N LYS A 380 62.88 50.58 2.25
CA LYS A 380 63.71 49.48 1.73
C LYS A 380 64.60 48.88 2.81
N GLU A 381 65.18 49.69 3.68
CA GLU A 381 65.98 49.23 4.82
C GLU A 381 65.13 48.43 5.81
N ARG A 382 63.95 48.94 6.19
CA ARG A 382 63.00 48.22 7.05
C ARG A 382 62.54 46.89 6.43
N MET A 383 62.29 46.86 5.13
CA MET A 383 61.93 45.64 4.41
C MET A 383 63.09 44.64 4.37
N ALA A 384 64.32 45.10 4.15
CA ALA A 384 65.51 44.24 4.15
C ALA A 384 65.73 43.62 5.54
N LEU A 385 65.54 44.38 6.61
CA LEU A 385 65.60 43.88 7.99
C LEU A 385 64.50 42.83 8.27
N ALA A 386 63.26 43.06 7.80
CA ALA A 386 62.18 42.08 7.93
C ALA A 386 62.48 40.79 7.15
N LYS A 387 62.96 40.89 5.90
CA LYS A 387 63.37 39.74 5.08
C LYS A 387 64.53 38.96 5.69
N ALA A 388 65.48 39.63 6.34
CA ALA A 388 66.58 38.97 7.04
C ALA A 388 66.13 38.22 8.29
N LYS A 389 65.07 38.68 8.96
CA LYS A 389 64.50 38.05 10.17
C LYS A 389 63.61 36.85 9.86
N LEU A 390 62.95 36.83 8.69
CA LEU A 390 61.97 35.81 8.32
C LEU A 390 62.49 34.36 8.41
N PRO A 391 63.69 34.00 7.87
CA PRO A 391 64.18 32.62 7.95
C PRO A 391 64.37 32.12 9.38
N GLN A 392 64.72 33.01 10.31
CA GLN A 392 64.83 32.67 11.72
C GLN A 392 63.46 32.39 12.34
N LEU A 393 62.45 33.19 12.01
CA LEU A 393 61.07 32.97 12.49
C LEU A 393 60.50 31.66 11.95
N GLU A 394 60.71 31.36 10.67
CA GLU A 394 60.28 30.11 10.05
C GLU A 394 60.98 28.90 10.67
N ASN A 395 62.30 28.99 10.90
CA ASN A 395 63.05 27.93 11.55
C ASN A 395 62.56 27.68 13.00
N ASN A 396 62.27 28.74 13.75
CA ASN A 396 61.73 28.61 15.11
C ASN A 396 60.35 27.94 15.09
N ARG A 397 59.46 28.32 14.17
CA ARG A 397 58.15 27.67 13.99
C ARG A 397 58.29 26.18 13.64
N ASN A 398 59.15 25.85 12.68
CA ASN A 398 59.30 24.49 12.14
C ASN A 398 59.99 23.50 13.10
N GLN A 399 60.51 23.96 14.24
CA GLN A 399 61.06 23.10 15.30
C GLN A 399 59.97 22.50 16.21
N PHE A 400 58.74 23.00 16.09
CA PHE A 400 57.52 22.42 16.67
C PHE A 400 56.79 21.62 15.60
#